data_AF-A0A4D6DKS2-F1
#
_entry.id   AF-A0A4D6DKS2-F1
#
_cell.length_a   1.000
_cell.length_b   1.000
_cell.length_c   1.000
_cell.angle_alpha   90.00
_cell.angle_beta   90.00
_cell.angle_gamma   90.00
#
_symmetry.space_group_name_H-M   'P 1'
#
loop_
_entity.id
_entity.type
_entity.pdbx_description
1 polymer ?
#
loop_
_entity_poly.entity_id
_entity_poly.type
_entity_poly.pdbx_seq_one_letter_code
_entity_poly.pdbx_strand_id
1 'polypeptide(L)' 'NAGATIIDIGGQSTRPGSHVVSIEEEISRVIPAIKYLLKVYPDILVSVDTFRSE' A
#
# COMPACT_ATOMS: atom_id res chain seq x y z
N ASN A 1 -12.10 15.11 -7.70
CA ASN A 1 -11.23 13.91 -7.64
C ASN A 1 -10.89 13.45 -9.06
N ALA A 2 -9.77 12.73 -9.23
CA ALA A 2 -9.25 12.34 -10.55
C ALA A 2 -9.91 11.09 -11.17
N GLY A 3 -10.95 10.51 -10.54
CA GLY A 3 -11.73 9.41 -11.13
C GLY A 3 -11.14 8.00 -10.97
N ALA A 4 -10.23 7.78 -10.02
CA ALA A 4 -9.68 6.45 -9.76
C ALA A 4 -10.74 5.49 -9.19
N THR A 5 -10.83 4.27 -9.74
CA THR A 5 -11.71 3.20 -9.24
C THR A 5 -11.05 2.39 -8.12
N ILE A 6 -9.72 2.27 -8.14
CA ILE A 6 -8.92 1.51 -7.18
C ILE A 6 -7.78 2.40 -6.70
N ILE A 7 -7.42 2.28 -5.43
CA ILE A 7 -6.21 2.88 -4.86
C ILE A 7 -5.15 1.80 -4.72
N ASP A 8 -3.99 2.01 -5.34
CA ASP A 8 -2.85 1.10 -5.25
C ASP A 8 -1.84 1.60 -4.22
N ILE A 9 -1.44 0.73 -3.29
CA ILE A 9 -0.62 1.08 -2.12
C ILE A 9 0.58 0.14 -2.04
N GLY A 10 1.79 0.69 -2.07
CA GLY A 10 3.04 -0.04 -1.86
C GLY A 10 3.85 0.55 -0.71
N GLY A 11 4.47 -0.33 0.10
CA GLY A 11 5.39 0.08 1.18
C GLY A 11 6.87 0.07 0.76
N GLN A 12 7.15 -0.58 -0.38
CA GLN A 12 8.47 -0.72 -0.98
C GLN A 12 8.55 0.12 -2.26
N SER A 13 9.63 0.89 -2.42
CA SER A 13 9.88 1.58 -3.68
C SER A 13 10.52 0.63 -4.69
N THR A 14 9.96 0.54 -5.90
CA THR A 14 10.51 -0.18 -7.05
C THR A 14 11.34 0.70 -8.00
N ARG A 15 11.56 1.99 -7.65
CA ARG A 15 12.35 2.93 -8.45
C ARG A 15 13.83 2.51 -8.54
N PRO A 16 14.53 2.80 -9.65
CA PRO A 16 15.96 2.52 -9.77
C PRO A 16 16.77 3.13 -8.62
N GLY A 17 17.62 2.32 -7.99
CA GLY A 17 18.48 2.74 -6.87
C GLY A 17 17.80 2.77 -5.49
N SER A 18 16.55 2.29 -5.37
CA SER A 18 15.94 2.10 -4.04
C SER A 18 16.61 0.95 -3.28
N HIS A 19 16.59 1.06 -1.95
CA HIS A 19 16.96 -0.04 -1.06
C HIS A 19 15.72 -0.84 -0.71
N VAL A 20 15.88 -2.17 -0.69
CA VAL A 20 14.84 -3.09 -0.23
C VAL A 20 14.66 -2.93 1.27
N VAL A 21 13.49 -2.48 1.70
CA VAL A 21 13.11 -2.49 3.13
C VAL A 21 12.75 -3.90 3.62
N SER A 22 12.80 -4.11 4.94
CA SER A 22 12.40 -5.37 5.57
C SER A 22 10.89 -5.61 5.44
N ILE A 23 10.46 -6.85 5.66
CA ILE A 23 9.03 -7.21 5.63
C ILE A 23 8.26 -6.40 6.67
N GLU A 24 8.81 -6.30 7.87
CA GLU A 24 8.22 -5.61 9.00
C GLU A 24 8.08 -4.12 8.71
N GLU A 25 9.09 -3.52 8.08
CA GLU A 25 9.05 -2.11 7.69
C GLU A 25 7.99 -1.86 6.61
N GLU A 26 7.91 -2.71 5.59
CA GLU A 26 6.89 -2.62 4.53
C GLU A 26 5.46 -2.72 5.11
N ILE A 27 5.22 -3.72 5.97
CA ILE A 27 3.95 -3.90 6.70
C ILE A 27 3.63 -2.66 7.54
N SER A 28 4.61 -2.13 8.29
CA SER A 28 4.42 -0.97 9.15
C SER A 28 4.00 0.30 8.38
N ARG A 29 4.42 0.41 7.11
CA ARG A 29 4.05 1.51 6.21
C ARG A 29 2.66 1.33 5.61
N VAL A 30 2.33 0.11 5.16
CA VAL A 30 1.11 -0.18 4.39
C VAL A 30 -0.13 -0.29 5.28
N ILE A 31 -0.04 -1.02 6.39
CA ILE A 31 -1.20 -1.35 7.23
C ILE A 31 -1.94 -0.12 7.76
N PRO A 32 -1.28 0.94 8.27
CA PRO A 32 -1.99 2.13 8.74
C PRO A 32 -2.78 2.84 7.63
N ALA A 33 -2.23 2.90 6.41
CA ALA A 33 -2.88 3.53 5.26
C ALA A 33 -4.15 2.75 4.85
N ILE A 34 -4.06 1.42 4.74
CA ILE A 34 -5.21 0.57 4.42
C ILE A 34 -6.30 0.70 5.49
N LYS A 35 -5.93 0.60 6.78
CA LYS A 35 -6.90 0.71 7.89
C LYS A 35 -7.62 2.05 7.88
N TYR A 36 -6.89 3.14 7.61
CA TYR A 36 -7.48 4.47 7.52
C TYR A 36 -8.46 4.56 6.34
N LEU A 37 -8.05 4.10 5.15
CA LEU A 37 -8.89 4.13 3.96
C LEU A 37 -10.18 3.33 4.13
N LEU A 38 -10.09 2.10 4.63
CA LEU A 38 -11.27 1.26 4.87
C LEU A 38 -12.19 1.83 5.97
N LYS A 39 -11.62 2.55 6.95
CA LYS A 39 -12.42 3.22 7.99
C LYS A 39 -13.20 4.42 7.45
N VAL A 40 -12.57 5.23 6.59
CA VAL A 40 -13.15 6.47 6.08
C VAL A 40 -14.02 6.23 4.84
N TYR A 41 -13.65 5.23 4.03
CA TYR A 41 -14.30 4.85 2.78
C TYR A 41 -14.51 3.32 2.76
N PRO A 42 -15.56 2.81 3.43
CA PRO A 42 -15.78 1.36 3.58
C PRO A 42 -15.87 0.59 2.26
N ASP A 43 -16.36 1.22 1.19
CA ASP A 43 -16.55 0.60 -0.13
C ASP A 43 -15.36 0.81 -1.08
N ILE A 44 -14.25 1.39 -0.61
CA ILE A 44 -13.09 1.67 -1.47
C ILE A 44 -12.39 0.36 -1.85
N LEU A 45 -12.04 0.24 -3.13
CA LEU A 45 -11.21 -0.84 -3.62
C LEU A 45 -9.73 -0.49 -3.40
N VAL A 46 -9.02 -1.37 -2.70
CA VAL A 46 -7.59 -1.23 -2.41
C VAL A 46 -6.83 -2.37 -3.07
N SER A 47 -5.80 -2.03 -3.84
CA SER A 47 -4.76 -2.94 -4.33
C SER A 47 -3.51 -2.75 -3.47
N VAL A 48 -2.79 -3.83 -3.19
CA VAL A 48 -1.52 -3.79 -2.46
C VAL A 48 -0.41 -4.21 -3.42
N ASP A 49 0.46 -3.26 -3.77
CA ASP A 49 1.65 -3.52 -4.56
C ASP A 49 2.76 -4.05 -3.66
N THR A 50 2.84 -5.37 -3.58
CA THR A 50 3.92 -6.09 -2.92
C THR A 50 4.22 -7.39 -3.66
N PHE A 51 5.46 -7.84 -3.58
CA PHE A 51 5.87 -9.17 -4.04
C PHE A 51 5.98 -10.18 -2.89
N ARG A 52 5.72 -9.75 -1.65
CA ARG A 52 5.80 -10.57 -0.45
C ARG A 52 4.49 -11.32 -0.24
N SER A 53 4.60 -12.56 0.20
CA SER A 53 3.44 -13.43 0.43
C SER A 53 2.94 -13.41 1.88
N GLU A 54 3.83 -13.00 2.78
CA GLU A 54 3.65 -12.82 4.22
C GLU A 54 2.88 -11.54 4.55
#